data_AF-W9ACR2-F1
#
_entry.id   AF-W9ACR2-F1
#
_cell.length_a   1.000
_cell.length_b   1.000
_cell.length_c   1.000
_cell.angle_alpha   90.00
_cell.angle_beta   90.00
_cell.angle_gamma   90.00
#
_symmetry.space_group_name_H-M   'P 1'
#
loop_
_entity.id
_entity.type
_entity.pdbx_description
1 polymer ?
#
loop_
_entity_poly.entity_id
_entity_poly.type
_entity_poly.pdbx_seq_one_letter_code
_entity_poly.pdbx_strand_id
1 'polypeptide(L)'
;MTKADASILVMFGVAIITGFCAQSIAYFLDDYIFKSYPIYYLTGTTIISLLLYLSSFVFTYIQFKKQRIEKDRMEAYFVIFGIIGLLTYSWSFIVLAMWWG
;
A
#
# COMPACT_ATOMS: atom_id res chain seq x y z
N MET A 1 7.60 -9.06 -19.70
CA MET A 1 6.67 -8.71 -18.60
C MET A 1 5.27 -9.18 -19.00
N THR A 2 4.66 -10.09 -18.24
CA THR A 2 3.30 -10.58 -18.55
C THR A 2 2.24 -9.58 -18.08
N LYS A 3 0.99 -9.74 -18.54
CA LYS A 3 -0.14 -8.93 -18.04
C LYS A 3 -0.36 -9.10 -16.53
N ALA A 4 -0.01 -10.26 -15.97
CA ALA A 4 -0.10 -10.53 -14.54
C ALA A 4 1.00 -9.82 -13.75
N ASP A 5 2.23 -9.77 -14.28
CA ASP A 5 3.33 -9.00 -13.68
C ASP A 5 2.97 -7.51 -13.58
N ALA A 6 2.44 -6.95 -14.68
CA ALA A 6 2.05 -5.55 -14.71
C ALA A 6 0.96 -5.22 -13.69
N SER A 7 -0.06 -6.08 -13.54
CA SER A 7 -1.14 -5.82 -12.57
C SER A 7 -0.69 -5.93 -11.13
N ILE A 8 0.21 -6.87 -10.81
CA ILE A 8 0.84 -7.01 -9.49
C ILE A 8 1.63 -5.74 -9.14
N LEU A 9 2.47 -5.27 -10.06
CA LEU A 9 3.29 -4.06 -9.86
C LEU A 9 2.45 -2.80 -9.72
N VAL A 10 1.39 -2.65 -10.50
CA VAL A 10 0.47 -1.50 -10.38
C VAL A 10 -0.23 -1.52 -9.03
N MET A 11 -0.76 -2.66 -8.60
CA MET A 11 -1.45 -2.78 -7.32
C MET A 11 -0.53 -2.42 -6.15
N PHE A 12 0.70 -2.95 -6.16
CA PHE A 12 1.70 -2.64 -5.15
C PHE A 12 2.17 -1.19 -5.18
N GLY A 13 2.38 -0.64 -6.39
CA GLY A 13 2.75 0.77 -6.57
C GLY A 13 1.69 1.73 -6.03
N VAL A 14 0.40 1.44 -6.25
CA VAL A 14 -0.71 2.21 -5.66
C VAL A 14 -0.66 2.14 -4.14
N ALA A 15 -0.44 0.95 -3.56
CA ALA A 15 -0.32 0.80 -2.11
C ALA A 15 0.82 1.66 -1.53
N ILE A 16 1.97 1.69 -2.20
CA ILE A 16 3.12 2.52 -1.78
C ILE A 16 2.77 4.00 -1.83
N ILE A 17 2.24 4.48 -2.96
CA ILE A 17 1.91 5.90 -3.15
C ILE A 17 0.88 6.33 -2.10
N THR A 18 -0.16 5.53 -1.86
CA THR A 18 -1.17 5.85 -0.84
C THR A 18 -0.58 5.87 0.57
N GLY A 19 0.32 4.93 0.91
CA GLY A 19 0.96 4.89 2.23
C GLY A 19 1.96 6.02 2.46
N PHE A 20 2.83 6.27 1.48
CA PHE A 20 3.86 7.31 1.58
C PHE A 20 3.26 8.72 1.56
N CYS A 21 2.26 8.96 0.71
CA CYS A 21 1.56 10.23 0.62
C CYS A 21 0.35 10.34 1.56
N ALA A 22 0.21 9.45 2.55
CA ALA A 22 -0.98 9.40 3.40
C ALA A 22 -1.30 10.73 4.08
N GLN A 23 -0.28 11.45 4.54
CA GLN A 23 -0.43 12.78 5.14
C GLN A 23 -0.89 13.83 4.14
N SER A 24 -0.27 13.90 2.96
CA SER A 24 -0.70 14.83 1.90
C SER A 24 -2.13 14.56 1.44
N ILE A 25 -2.51 13.29 1.34
CA ILE A 25 -3.87 12.86 1.02
C ILE A 25 -4.84 13.30 2.13
N ALA A 26 -4.48 13.12 3.40
CA ALA A 26 -5.31 13.51 4.53
C ALA A 26 -5.59 15.01 4.57
N TYR A 27 -4.57 15.85 4.33
CA TYR A 27 -4.75 17.29 4.23
C TYR A 27 -5.61 17.69 3.04
N PHE A 28 -5.39 17.08 1.88
CA PHE A 28 -6.20 17.34 0.69
C PHE A 28 -7.69 16.99 0.93
N LEU A 29 -7.98 15.89 1.64
CA LEU A 29 -9.34 15.50 1.99
C LEU A 29 -10.02 16.50 2.93
N ASP A 30 -9.30 16.99 3.95
CA ASP A 30 -9.82 17.99 4.88
C ASP A 30 -10.08 19.34 4.20
N ASP A 31 -9.16 19.79 3.35
CA ASP A 31 -9.25 21.09 2.68
C ASP A 31 -10.33 21.15 1.60
N TYR A 32 -10.57 20.05 0.87
CA TYR A 32 -11.35 20.11 -0.39
C TYR A 32 -12.59 19.22 -0.43
N ILE A 33 -12.69 18.16 0.37
CA ILE A 33 -13.78 17.17 0.24
C ILE A 33 -14.76 17.32 1.38
N PHE A 34 -14.31 17.13 2.62
CA PHE A 34 -15.18 17.21 3.77
C PHE A 34 -14.35 17.62 4.98
N LYS A 35 -14.77 18.71 5.63
CA LYS A 35 -14.01 19.31 6.72
C LYS A 35 -14.14 18.44 7.96
N SER A 36 -13.06 17.82 8.38
CA SER A 36 -12.98 16.93 9.54
C SER A 36 -11.55 16.91 10.04
N TYR A 37 -11.33 16.53 11.31
CA TYR A 37 -9.96 16.52 11.83
C TYR A 37 -9.03 15.67 10.95
N PRO A 38 -7.90 16.22 10.46
CA PRO A 38 -7.00 15.52 9.53
C PRO A 38 -6.52 14.15 10.03
N ILE A 39 -6.51 13.96 11.34
CA ILE A 39 -6.16 12.69 11.98
C ILE A 39 -7.09 11.52 11.57
N TYR A 40 -8.38 11.77 11.36
CA TYR A 40 -9.32 10.72 10.92
C TYR A 40 -9.06 10.32 9.47
N TYR A 41 -8.77 11.29 8.60
CA TYR A 41 -8.36 11.00 7.22
C TYR A 41 -7.03 10.28 7.17
N LEU A 42 -6.04 10.73 7.95
CA LEU A 42 -4.74 10.08 8.04
C LEU A 42 -4.86 8.63 8.51
N THR A 43 -5.68 8.38 9.55
CA THR A 43 -5.97 7.03 10.03
C THR A 43 -6.62 6.19 8.94
N GLY A 44 -7.65 6.72 8.28
CA GLY A 44 -8.34 6.03 7.18
C GLY A 44 -7.42 5.70 6.02
N THR A 45 -6.61 6.66 5.56
CA THR A 45 -5.67 6.47 4.45
C THR A 45 -4.57 5.47 4.80
N THR A 46 -4.08 5.47 6.04
CA THR A 46 -3.10 4.49 6.54
C THR A 46 -3.67 3.07 6.60
N ILE A 47 -4.94 2.91 6.99
CA ILE A 47 -5.62 1.61 6.96
C ILE A 47 -5.86 1.14 5.52
N ILE A 48 -6.32 2.04 4.64
CA ILE A 48 -6.57 1.73 3.23
C ILE A 48 -5.29 1.28 2.54
N SER A 49 -4.18 1.98 2.76
CA SER A 49 -2.89 1.54 2.23
C SER A 49 -2.62 0.12 2.74
N LEU A 50 -2.70 -0.12 4.06
CA LEU A 50 -2.37 -1.42 4.67
C LEU A 50 -3.13 -2.57 4.04
N LEU A 51 -4.42 -2.37 3.78
CA LEU A 51 -5.26 -3.34 3.11
C LEU A 51 -4.81 -3.57 1.66
N LEU A 52 -4.44 -2.53 0.91
CA LEU A 52 -3.91 -2.67 -0.46
C LEU A 52 -2.59 -3.43 -0.48
N TYR A 53 -1.72 -3.19 0.49
CA TYR A 53 -0.46 -3.89 0.62
C TYR A 53 -0.64 -5.38 0.91
N LEU A 54 -1.43 -5.73 1.93
CA LEU A 54 -1.74 -7.13 2.25
C LEU A 54 -2.42 -7.82 1.07
N SER A 55 -3.33 -7.11 0.40
CA SER A 55 -4.01 -7.62 -0.80
C SER A 55 -3.03 -7.86 -1.96
N SER A 56 -1.91 -7.14 -2.05
CA SER A 56 -0.87 -7.36 -3.06
C SER A 56 -0.17 -8.72 -2.89
N PHE A 57 0.07 -9.17 -1.65
CA PHE A 57 0.58 -10.53 -1.38
C PHE A 57 -0.45 -11.59 -1.77
N VAL A 58 -1.69 -11.42 -1.37
CA VAL A 58 -2.78 -12.35 -1.67
C VAL A 58 -2.96 -12.45 -3.19
N PHE A 59 -2.96 -11.33 -3.90
CA PHE A 59 -3.12 -11.28 -5.34
C PHE A 59 -1.96 -11.96 -6.07
N THR A 60 -0.72 -11.70 -5.64
CA THR A 60 0.47 -12.37 -6.17
C THR A 60 0.40 -13.89 -5.98
N TYR A 61 -0.01 -14.34 -4.80
CA TYR A 61 -0.21 -15.78 -4.53
C TYR A 61 -1.30 -16.39 -5.42
N ILE A 62 -2.41 -15.68 -5.65
CA ILE A 62 -3.47 -16.12 -6.57
C ILE A 62 -2.94 -16.24 -8.00
N GLN A 63 -2.15 -15.29 -8.48
CA GLN A 63 -1.57 -15.34 -9.83
C GLN A 63 -0.59 -16.51 -9.98
N PHE A 64 0.19 -16.80 -8.94
CA PHE A 64 1.05 -17.99 -8.89
C PHE A 64 0.23 -19.28 -8.95
N LYS A 65 -0.82 -19.41 -8.13
CA LYS A 65 -1.71 -20.58 -8.14
C LYS A 65 -2.39 -20.78 -9.51
N LYS A 66 -2.66 -19.70 -10.23
CA LYS A 66 -3.20 -19.73 -11.60
C LYS A 66 -2.13 -20.00 -12.68
N GLN A 67 -0.89 -20.32 -12.29
CA GLN A 67 0.26 -20.55 -13.18
C GLN A 67 0.53 -19.37 -14.14
N ARG A 68 0.15 -18.14 -13.75
CA ARG A 68 0.37 -16.93 -14.55
C ARG A 68 1.72 -16.26 -14.26
N ILE A 69 2.37 -16.65 -13.17
CA ILE A 69 3.73 -16.26 -12.80
C ILE A 69 4.50 -17.48 -12.31
N GLU A 70 5.82 -17.47 -12.53
CA GLU A 70 6.73 -18.52 -12.08
C GLU A 70 7.04 -18.39 -10.58
N LYS A 71 7.46 -19.48 -9.95
CA LYS A 71 7.80 -19.51 -8.52
C LYS A 71 8.90 -18.51 -8.17
N ASP A 72 9.97 -18.47 -8.95
CA ASP A 72 11.11 -17.57 -8.70
C ASP A 72 10.69 -16.09 -8.73
N ARG A 73 9.74 -15.74 -9.61
CA ARG A 73 9.18 -14.38 -9.68
C ARG A 73 8.29 -14.06 -8.48
N MET A 74 7.48 -15.01 -8.05
CA MET A 74 6.66 -14.85 -6.83
C MET A 74 7.56 -14.60 -5.61
N GLU A 75 8.63 -15.36 -5.46
CA GLU A 75 9.60 -15.18 -4.36
C GLU A 75 10.26 -13.81 -4.43
N ALA A 76 10.71 -13.38 -5.62
CA ALA A 76 11.26 -12.04 -5.82
C ALA A 76 10.25 -10.94 -5.45
N TYR A 77 8.98 -11.06 -5.87
CA TYR A 77 7.94 -10.10 -5.49
C TYR A 77 7.72 -10.06 -3.98
N PHE A 78 7.68 -11.21 -3.30
CA PHE A 78 7.50 -11.25 -1.85
C PHE A 78 8.64 -10.59 -1.09
N VAL A 79 9.88 -10.78 -1.53
CA VAL A 79 11.05 -10.10 -0.94
C VAL A 79 10.96 -8.60 -1.15
N ILE A 80 10.69 -8.15 -2.39
CA ILE A 80 10.56 -6.72 -2.71
C ILE A 80 9.42 -6.09 -1.93
N PHE A 81 8.27 -6.76 -1.87
CA PHE A 81 7.10 -6.28 -1.15
C PHE A 81 7.38 -6.21 0.33
N GLY A 82 8.03 -7.22 0.90
CA GLY A 82 8.43 -7.24 2.29
C GLY A 82 9.32 -6.04 2.66
N ILE A 83 10.36 -5.76 1.87
CA ILE A 83 11.29 -4.66 2.19
C ILE A 83 10.63 -3.30 1.98
N ILE A 84 10.12 -3.02 0.78
CA ILE A 84 9.59 -1.70 0.42
C ILE A 84 8.29 -1.42 1.18
N GLY A 85 7.43 -2.44 1.29
CA GLY A 85 6.19 -2.34 2.03
C GLY A 85 6.42 -2.03 3.49
N LEU A 86 7.32 -2.77 4.15
CA LEU A 86 7.60 -2.55 5.58
C LEU A 86 8.14 -1.14 5.82
N LEU A 87 9.08 -0.65 4.99
CA LEU A 87 9.55 0.74 5.07
C LEU A 87 8.41 1.76 4.90
N THR A 88 7.52 1.53 3.94
CA THR A 88 6.40 2.44 3.66
C THR A 88 5.38 2.43 4.80
N TYR A 89 5.04 1.27 5.36
CA TYR A 89 4.13 1.16 6.52
C TYR A 89 4.73 1.75 7.77
N SER A 90 5.99 1.46 8.05
CA SER A 90 6.67 2.03 9.21
C SER A 90 6.63 3.56 9.13
N TRP A 91 6.89 4.14 7.96
CA TRP A 91 6.76 5.59 7.76
C TRP A 91 5.34 6.09 8.03
N SER A 92 4.35 5.52 7.35
CA SER A 92 2.94 5.92 7.46
C SER A 92 2.43 5.79 8.91
N PHE A 93 2.82 4.72 9.61
CA PHE A 93 2.45 4.48 11.00
C PHE A 93 3.14 5.42 11.98
N ILE A 94 4.42 5.76 11.76
CA ILE A 94 5.13 6.77 12.55
C ILE A 94 4.43 8.13 12.42
N VAL A 95 4.09 8.53 11.20
CA VAL A 95 3.36 9.79 10.95
C VAL A 95 2.00 9.74 11.66
N LEU A 96 1.26 8.63 11.56
CA LEU A 96 -0.01 8.48 12.28
C LEU A 96 0.18 8.59 13.81
N ALA A 97 1.19 7.93 14.37
CA ALA A 97 1.48 7.96 15.80
C ALA A 97 1.88 9.37 16.29
N MET A 98 2.66 10.12 15.50
CA MET A 98 3.01 11.51 15.79
C MET A 98 1.81 12.46 15.86
N TRP A 99 0.69 12.09 15.23
CA TRP A 99 -0.54 12.88 15.26
C TRP A 99 -1.48 12.49 16.40
N TRP A 100 -1.40 11.25 16.89
CA TRP A 100 -2.21 10.73 17.99
C TRP A 100 -1.61 10.96 19.38
N GLY A 101 -0.31 11.29 19.48
CA GLY A 101 0.40 11.62 20.71
C GLY A 101 0.69 13.11 20.83
#